data_AF-A0A098VRW7-F1
#
_entry.id   AF-A0A098VRW7-F1
#
_cell.length_a   1.000
_cell.length_b   1.000
_cell.length_c   1.000
_cell.angle_alpha   90.00
_cell.angle_beta   90.00
_cell.angle_gamma   90.00
#
_symmetry.space_group_name_H-M   'P 1'
#
loop_
_entity.id
_entity.type
_entity.pdbx_description
1 polymer ?
#
loop_
_entity_poly.entity_id
_entity_poly.type
_entity_poly.pdbx_seq_one_letter_code
_entity_poly.pdbx_strand_id
1 'polypeptide(L)'
;MDRLLVVSNRLPVTLSRENGAWTYKRSSGGLVAGLAGMKKMTSFIWIGWPGLSHIDLIFLGFEIPEEDRDQIGETLLSEYSAIPVFLPDEISNPFYNTFANSILWPLFHYLPVDMSFDESAWEAYVKANSLFADVILKECRDNDLVWIHDYQLMTLPRLLRMKLDLSGFKNVKIGFFHHIPFPSSEVFRVLPVGACILKGIIAADLIGFHTYEYGRHFLSSCNRLLSLATSPTMVRVSDGHIARVGIYPIGIDPDPFIDALDLP
;
A
#
# COMPACT_ATOMS: atom_id res chain seq x y z
N MET A 1 3.35 7.14 -23.36
CA MET A 1 2.37 7.23 -22.27
C MET A 1 3.04 6.59 -21.07
N ASP A 2 3.13 7.29 -19.96
CA ASP A 2 3.82 6.77 -18.77
C ASP A 2 3.01 5.59 -18.21
N ARG A 3 3.69 4.49 -17.87
CA ARG A 3 3.03 3.29 -17.35
C ARG A 3 2.80 3.47 -15.85
N LEU A 4 1.58 3.15 -15.41
CA LEU A 4 1.18 3.22 -14.01
C LEU A 4 1.27 1.83 -13.36
N LEU A 5 2.03 1.76 -12.26
CA LEU A 5 2.10 0.62 -11.35
C LEU A 5 1.33 0.98 -10.07
N VAL A 6 0.18 0.36 -9.88
CA VAL A 6 -0.63 0.52 -8.64
C VAL A 6 -0.17 -0.53 -7.64
N VAL A 7 0.15 -0.11 -6.42
CA VAL A 7 0.66 -0.99 -5.37
C VAL A 7 -0.23 -0.89 -4.14
N SER A 8 -0.76 -2.02 -3.68
CA SER A 8 -1.52 -2.09 -2.43
C SER A 8 -1.25 -3.41 -1.71
N ASN A 9 -1.60 -3.47 -0.42
CA ASN A 9 -1.41 -4.69 0.36
C ASN A 9 -2.03 -5.92 -0.31
N ARG A 10 -3.27 -5.83 -0.79
CA ARG A 10 -3.97 -6.92 -1.47
C ARG A 10 -4.18 -6.63 -2.95
N LEU A 11 -4.16 -7.68 -3.77
CA LEU A 11 -4.65 -7.65 -5.14
C LEU A 11 -6.20 -7.58 -5.18
N PRO A 12 -6.79 -7.22 -6.33
CA PRO A 12 -8.25 -7.24 -6.53
C PRO A 12 -8.81 -8.66 -6.70
N VAL A 13 -8.02 -9.68 -6.37
CA VAL A 13 -8.31 -11.10 -6.50
C VAL A 13 -7.89 -11.78 -5.21
N THR A 14 -8.62 -12.82 -4.82
CA THR A 14 -8.31 -13.73 -3.72
C THR A 14 -8.24 -15.14 -4.30
N LEU A 15 -7.15 -15.85 -3.98
CA LEU A 15 -6.96 -17.22 -4.43
C LEU A 15 -7.73 -18.20 -3.56
N SER A 16 -8.22 -19.27 -4.16
CA SER A 16 -8.79 -20.40 -3.44
C SER A 16 -8.46 -21.72 -4.12
N ARG A 17 -8.17 -22.77 -3.34
CA ARG A 17 -7.90 -24.10 -3.88
C ARG A 17 -9.19 -24.92 -3.93
N GLU A 18 -9.64 -25.28 -5.13
CA GLU A 18 -10.84 -26.11 -5.34
C GLU A 18 -10.45 -27.34 -6.16
N ASN A 19 -10.74 -28.55 -5.65
CA ASN A 19 -10.43 -29.83 -6.31
C ASN A 19 -8.97 -29.98 -6.76
N GLY A 20 -8.03 -29.42 -6.00
CA GLY A 20 -6.59 -29.48 -6.29
C GLY A 20 -6.07 -28.38 -7.23
N ALA A 21 -6.95 -27.56 -7.81
CA ALA A 21 -6.59 -26.46 -8.72
C ALA A 21 -6.80 -25.08 -8.07
N TRP A 22 -6.04 -24.08 -8.51
CA TRP A 22 -6.19 -22.69 -8.09
C TRP A 22 -7.34 -22.00 -8.83
N THR A 23 -8.20 -21.34 -8.06
CA THR A 23 -9.30 -20.50 -8.53
C THR A 23 -9.11 -19.06 -8.07
N TYR A 24 -9.60 -18.12 -8.88
CA TYR A 24 -9.35 -16.69 -8.73
C TYR A 24 -10.68 -15.96 -8.54
N LYS A 25 -10.97 -15.52 -7.31
CA LYS A 25 -12.22 -14.82 -6.99
C LYS A 25 -11.95 -13.34 -6.84
N ARG A 26 -12.72 -12.48 -7.51
CA ARG A 26 -12.59 -11.03 -7.34
C ARG A 26 -12.84 -10.64 -5.88
N SER A 27 -11.93 -9.87 -5.31
CA SER A 27 -12.05 -9.38 -3.93
C SER A 27 -13.03 -8.22 -3.85
N SER A 28 -13.86 -8.22 -2.82
CA SER A 28 -14.66 -7.06 -2.43
C SER A 28 -13.84 -6.15 -1.51
N GLY A 29 -13.79 -4.85 -1.78
CA GLY A 29 -13.12 -3.88 -0.90
C GLY A 29 -13.18 -2.45 -1.45
N GLY A 30 -13.07 -1.46 -0.56
CA GLY A 30 -13.19 -0.04 -0.92
C GLY A 30 -12.17 0.41 -1.97
N LEU A 31 -10.91 -0.04 -1.84
CA LEU A 31 -9.87 0.28 -2.83
C LEU A 31 -10.13 -0.38 -4.19
N VAL A 32 -10.59 -1.64 -4.19
CA VAL A 32 -10.94 -2.36 -5.42
C VAL A 32 -12.10 -1.67 -6.14
N ALA A 33 -13.13 -1.26 -5.40
CA ALA A 33 -14.25 -0.50 -5.96
C ALA A 33 -13.81 0.88 -6.47
N GLY A 34 -13.00 1.61 -5.71
CA GLY A 34 -12.51 2.94 -6.10
C GLY A 34 -11.62 2.91 -7.35
N LEU A 35 -10.82 1.85 -7.53
CA LEU A 35 -9.94 1.69 -8.70
C LEU A 35 -10.62 0.96 -9.87
N ALA A 36 -11.75 0.28 -9.67
CA ALA A 36 -12.49 -0.36 -10.75
C ALA A 36 -12.93 0.65 -11.82
N GLY A 37 -13.41 1.83 -11.41
CA GLY A 37 -13.77 2.91 -12.33
C GLY A 37 -12.56 3.47 -13.10
N MET A 38 -11.38 3.52 -12.47
CA MET A 38 -10.13 3.96 -13.10
C MET A 38 -9.68 3.04 -14.23
N LYS A 39 -9.92 1.72 -14.12
CA LYS A 39 -9.51 0.75 -15.15
C LYS A 39 -10.19 0.99 -16.50
N LYS A 40 -11.35 1.67 -16.52
CA LYS A 40 -12.03 2.12 -17.76
C LYS A 40 -11.30 3.27 -18.46
N MET A 41 -10.56 4.10 -17.71
CA MET A 41 -9.93 5.33 -18.20
C MET A 41 -8.42 5.20 -18.43
N THR A 42 -7.75 4.40 -17.60
CA THR A 42 -6.29 4.26 -17.58
C THR A 42 -5.90 2.80 -17.39
N SER A 43 -5.03 2.29 -18.26
CA SER A 43 -4.41 0.97 -18.07
C SER A 43 -3.31 1.04 -17.00
N PHE A 44 -3.33 0.11 -16.05
CA PHE A 44 -2.29 -0.01 -15.03
C PHE A 44 -2.03 -1.48 -14.68
N ILE A 45 -0.85 -1.76 -14.14
CA ILE A 45 -0.50 -3.06 -13.55
C ILE A 45 -0.68 -2.96 -12.04
N TRP A 46 -1.32 -3.96 -11.43
CA TRP A 46 -1.57 -3.99 -9.99
C TRP A 46 -0.61 -4.95 -9.28
N ILE A 47 0.19 -4.43 -8.35
CA ILE A 47 1.14 -5.20 -7.54
C ILE A 47 0.60 -5.34 -6.11
N GLY A 48 0.56 -6.56 -5.58
CA GLY A 48 0.02 -6.81 -4.24
C GLY A 48 0.08 -8.26 -3.80
N TRP A 49 -0.22 -8.54 -2.53
CA TRP A 49 -0.37 -9.92 -2.06
C TRP A 49 -1.67 -10.51 -2.63
N PRO A 50 -1.63 -11.71 -3.26
CA PRO A 50 -2.77 -12.29 -3.96
C PRO A 50 -3.90 -12.78 -3.05
N GLY A 51 -3.69 -12.83 -1.73
CA GLY A 51 -4.70 -13.30 -0.80
C GLY A 51 -4.96 -14.80 -0.89
N LEU A 52 -5.44 -15.36 0.22
CA LEU A 52 -5.93 -16.73 0.29
C LEU A 52 -7.33 -16.75 0.88
N SER A 53 -8.15 -17.72 0.46
CA SER A 53 -9.45 -17.97 1.06
C SER A 53 -9.30 -18.30 2.54
N HIS A 54 -10.36 -18.11 3.34
CA HIS A 54 -10.29 -18.40 4.77
C HIS A 54 -9.92 -19.86 5.06
N ILE A 55 -10.42 -20.79 4.23
CA ILE A 55 -10.10 -22.21 4.35
C ILE A 55 -8.62 -22.45 4.02
N ASP A 56 -8.13 -21.86 2.94
CA ASP A 56 -6.73 -22.02 2.53
C ASP A 56 -5.77 -21.38 3.53
N LEU A 57 -6.14 -20.25 4.14
CA LEU A 57 -5.38 -19.63 5.24
C LEU A 57 -5.23 -20.56 6.45
N ILE A 58 -6.23 -21.39 6.75
CA ILE A 58 -6.16 -22.35 7.86
C ILE A 58 -5.16 -23.48 7.55
N PHE A 59 -5.12 -23.95 6.31
CA PHE A 59 -4.28 -25.08 5.91
C PHE A 59 -2.86 -24.69 5.53
N LEU A 60 -2.68 -23.53 4.91
CA LEU A 60 -1.40 -23.08 4.34
C LEU A 60 -0.77 -21.91 5.10
N GLY A 61 -1.50 -21.30 6.05
CA GLY A 61 -1.13 -19.98 6.55
C GLY A 61 -1.23 -18.93 5.45
N PHE A 62 -0.40 -17.89 5.53
CA PHE A 62 -0.32 -16.83 4.51
C PHE A 62 0.56 -17.17 3.32
N GLU A 63 1.24 -18.33 3.34
CA GLU A 63 2.24 -18.70 2.36
C GLU A 63 1.67 -19.57 1.23
N ILE A 64 2.06 -19.23 0.00
CA ILE A 64 1.74 -20.00 -1.20
C ILE A 64 2.97 -20.87 -1.55
N PRO A 65 2.79 -22.20 -1.78
CA PRO A 65 3.88 -23.10 -2.13
C PRO A 65 4.68 -22.61 -3.33
N GLU A 66 6.01 -22.73 -3.28
CA GLU A 66 6.90 -22.23 -4.34
C GLU A 66 6.61 -22.83 -5.71
N GLU A 67 6.25 -24.12 -5.74
CA GLU A 67 5.89 -24.85 -6.96
C GLU A 67 4.67 -24.27 -7.69
N ASP A 68 3.78 -23.58 -6.97
CA ASP A 68 2.58 -22.98 -7.53
C ASP A 68 2.79 -21.52 -7.99
N ARG A 69 3.86 -20.86 -7.53
CA ARG A 69 4.04 -19.40 -7.67
C ARG A 69 4.15 -18.94 -9.12
N ASP A 70 4.82 -19.72 -9.97
CA ASP A 70 5.01 -19.37 -11.38
C ASP A 70 3.68 -19.42 -12.14
N GLN A 71 2.93 -20.52 -11.99
CA GLN A 71 1.60 -20.67 -12.61
C GLN A 71 0.62 -19.57 -12.15
N ILE A 72 0.62 -19.26 -10.85
CA ILE A 72 -0.20 -18.19 -10.29
C ILE A 72 0.20 -16.82 -10.85
N GLY A 73 1.52 -16.56 -10.93
CA GLY A 73 2.06 -15.32 -11.48
C GLY A 73 1.67 -15.08 -12.93
N GLU A 74 1.80 -16.11 -13.78
CA GLU A 74 1.41 -16.05 -15.20
C GLU A 74 -0.08 -15.78 -15.37
N THR A 75 -0.92 -16.45 -14.59
CA THR A 75 -2.39 -16.29 -14.64
C THR A 75 -2.80 -14.89 -14.19
N LEU A 76 -2.24 -14.40 -13.07
CA LEU A 76 -2.53 -13.06 -12.56
C LEU A 76 -2.11 -11.95 -13.54
N LEU A 77 -0.96 -12.11 -14.20
CA LEU A 77 -0.49 -11.11 -15.15
C LEU A 77 -1.36 -11.08 -16.41
N SER A 78 -1.65 -12.25 -16.98
CA SER A 78 -2.37 -12.37 -18.25
C SER A 78 -3.86 -12.01 -18.13
N GLU A 79 -4.54 -12.47 -17.08
CA GLU A 79 -5.99 -12.30 -16.95
C GLU A 79 -6.39 -11.06 -16.14
N TYR A 80 -5.56 -10.65 -15.18
CA TYR A 80 -5.93 -9.59 -14.22
C TYR A 80 -5.06 -8.34 -14.34
N SER A 81 -3.99 -8.39 -15.13
CA SER A 81 -2.93 -7.35 -15.18
C SER A 81 -2.35 -7.11 -13.79
N ALA A 82 -2.13 -8.20 -13.05
CA ALA A 82 -1.69 -8.17 -11.67
C ALA A 82 -0.40 -8.97 -11.46
N ILE A 83 0.44 -8.52 -10.53
CA ILE A 83 1.71 -9.16 -10.19
C ILE A 83 1.68 -9.48 -8.70
N PRO A 84 1.78 -10.77 -8.31
CA PRO A 84 1.73 -11.16 -6.91
C PRO A 84 3.03 -10.80 -6.19
N VAL A 85 2.89 -10.33 -4.95
CA VAL A 85 3.97 -10.29 -3.97
C VAL A 85 3.75 -11.46 -3.01
N PHE A 86 4.57 -12.49 -3.15
CA PHE A 86 4.58 -13.62 -2.23
C PHE A 86 5.37 -13.24 -0.98
N LEU A 87 4.69 -13.29 0.16
CA LEU A 87 5.29 -13.01 1.46
C LEU A 87 5.35 -14.34 2.24
N PRO A 88 6.51 -14.68 2.84
CA PRO A 88 6.60 -15.80 3.78
C PRO A 88 5.61 -15.64 4.94
N ASP A 89 5.11 -16.75 5.48
CA ASP A 89 4.12 -16.71 6.58
C ASP A 89 4.65 -15.98 7.82
N GLU A 90 5.91 -16.25 8.16
CA GLU A 90 6.67 -15.62 9.25
C GLU A 90 6.75 -14.08 9.16
N ILE A 91 6.60 -13.52 7.96
CA ILE A 91 6.55 -12.08 7.73
C ILE A 91 5.10 -11.62 7.64
N SER A 92 4.26 -12.33 6.88
CA SER A 92 2.90 -11.91 6.52
C SER A 92 2.01 -11.66 7.73
N ASN A 93 2.01 -12.59 8.69
CA ASN A 93 1.13 -12.49 9.84
C ASN A 93 1.55 -11.34 10.80
N PRO A 94 2.82 -11.22 11.24
CA PRO A 94 3.25 -10.09 12.06
C PRO A 94 3.15 -8.74 11.35
N PHE A 95 3.41 -8.70 10.04
CA PHE A 95 3.22 -7.50 9.21
C PHE A 95 1.77 -7.04 9.20
N TYR A 96 0.84 -7.92 8.81
CA TYR A 96 -0.53 -7.52 8.49
C TYR A 96 -1.41 -7.49 9.74
N ASN A 97 -1.44 -8.58 10.52
CA ASN A 97 -2.33 -8.67 11.67
C ASN A 97 -1.79 -7.90 12.87
N THR A 98 -0.52 -8.09 13.22
CA THR A 98 0.06 -7.44 14.40
C THR A 98 0.35 -5.97 14.13
N PHE A 99 1.27 -5.63 13.22
CA PHE A 99 1.68 -4.23 13.06
C PHE A 99 0.61 -3.39 12.36
N ALA A 100 0.16 -3.79 11.17
CA ALA A 100 -0.77 -2.97 10.41
C ALA A 100 -2.16 -2.87 11.09
N ASN A 101 -2.76 -3.99 11.48
CA ASN A 101 -4.15 -3.99 11.97
C ASN A 101 -4.28 -3.86 13.50
N SER A 102 -3.29 -4.28 14.29
CA SER A 102 -3.38 -4.19 15.76
C SER A 102 -2.64 -2.98 16.35
N ILE A 103 -1.72 -2.35 15.61
CA ILE A 103 -0.99 -1.14 16.05
C ILE A 103 -1.40 0.08 15.23
N LEU A 104 -1.17 0.07 13.91
CA LEU A 104 -1.43 1.25 13.09
C LEU A 104 -2.92 1.56 12.99
N TRP A 105 -3.74 0.61 12.54
CA TRP A 105 -5.16 0.84 12.36
C TRP A 105 -5.85 1.49 13.58
N PRO A 106 -5.76 0.93 14.81
CA PRO A 106 -6.39 1.55 15.96
C PRO A 106 -5.79 2.92 16.31
N LEU A 107 -4.47 3.10 16.22
CA LEU A 107 -3.81 4.38 16.49
C LEU A 107 -4.33 5.49 15.55
N PHE A 108 -4.40 5.20 14.25
CA PHE A 108 -4.84 6.16 13.25
C PHE A 108 -6.34 6.50 13.37
N HIS A 109 -7.12 5.63 14.03
CA HIS A 109 -8.54 5.83 14.32
C HIS A 109 -8.83 6.33 15.74
N TYR A 110 -7.82 6.79 16.49
CA TYR A 110 -7.96 7.28 17.86
C TYR A 110 -8.57 6.24 18.83
N LEU A 111 -8.40 4.96 18.52
CA LEU A 111 -8.83 3.87 19.39
C LEU A 111 -7.76 3.60 20.46
N PRO A 112 -8.16 3.12 21.65
CA PRO A 112 -7.19 2.66 22.64
C PRO A 112 -6.31 1.56 22.03
N VAL A 113 -5.00 1.74 22.11
CA VAL A 113 -4.01 0.73 21.69
C VAL A 113 -3.40 0.15 22.95
N ASP A 114 -3.47 -1.17 23.11
CA ASP A 114 -2.66 -1.83 24.13
C ASP A 114 -1.20 -1.77 23.68
N MET A 115 -0.40 -0.93 24.34
CA MET A 115 0.93 -0.54 23.86
C MET A 115 2.02 -1.54 24.23
N SER A 116 1.76 -2.84 24.11
CA SER A 116 2.85 -3.81 23.96
C SER A 116 3.40 -3.69 22.54
N PHE A 117 4.24 -2.66 22.29
CA PHE A 117 4.89 -2.48 21.00
C PHE A 117 5.79 -3.69 20.71
N ASP A 118 5.44 -4.44 19.68
CA ASP A 118 6.19 -5.60 19.23
C ASP A 118 7.22 -5.18 18.17
N GLU A 119 8.49 -5.17 18.56
CA GLU A 119 9.61 -4.85 17.67
C GLU A 119 9.73 -5.85 16.52
N SER A 120 9.42 -7.13 16.75
CA SER A 120 9.45 -8.15 15.70
C SER A 120 8.38 -7.90 14.64
N ALA A 121 7.21 -7.41 15.04
CA ALA A 121 6.16 -7.01 14.11
C ALA A 121 6.57 -5.79 13.27
N TRP A 122 7.31 -4.85 13.85
CA TRP A 122 7.89 -3.73 13.11
C TRP A 122 8.95 -4.19 12.09
N GLU A 123 9.84 -5.10 12.48
CA GLU A 123 10.84 -5.68 11.58
C GLU A 123 10.16 -6.42 10.41
N ALA A 124 9.14 -7.22 10.69
CA ALA A 124 8.32 -7.87 9.66
C ALA A 124 7.64 -6.85 8.74
N TYR A 125 7.14 -5.74 9.29
CA TYR A 125 6.54 -4.68 8.49
C TYR A 125 7.53 -4.03 7.52
N VAL A 126 8.74 -3.70 7.98
CA VAL A 126 9.81 -3.17 7.13
C VAL A 126 10.25 -4.21 6.10
N LYS A 127 10.37 -5.48 6.50
CA LYS A 127 10.76 -6.58 5.61
C LYS A 127 9.73 -6.81 4.50
N ALA A 128 8.43 -6.84 4.83
CA ALA A 128 7.35 -6.93 3.85
C ALA A 128 7.43 -5.77 2.85
N ASN A 129 7.55 -4.53 3.32
CA ASN A 129 7.71 -3.37 2.45
C ASN A 129 8.98 -3.46 1.57
N SER A 130 10.07 -4.07 2.05
CA SER A 130 11.27 -4.31 1.23
C SER A 130 11.03 -5.35 0.13
N LEU A 131 10.28 -6.42 0.41
CA LEU A 131 9.89 -7.44 -0.58
C LEU A 131 8.97 -6.85 -1.66
N PHE A 132 8.02 -6.00 -1.27
CA PHE A 132 7.23 -5.21 -2.22
C PHE A 132 8.15 -4.35 -3.11
N ALA A 133 9.14 -3.67 -2.53
CA ALA A 133 10.09 -2.88 -3.31
C ALA A 133 10.90 -3.74 -4.30
N ASP A 134 11.28 -4.96 -3.92
CA ASP A 134 11.99 -5.89 -4.82
C ASP A 134 11.14 -6.31 -6.02
N VAL A 135 9.86 -6.61 -5.80
CA VAL A 135 8.94 -6.96 -6.89
C VAL A 135 8.73 -5.77 -7.83
N ILE A 136 8.50 -4.56 -7.28
CA ILE A 136 8.34 -3.36 -8.10
C ILE A 136 9.60 -3.09 -8.92
N LEU A 137 10.79 -3.22 -8.31
CA LEU A 137 12.07 -2.94 -8.98
C LEU A 137 12.31 -3.86 -10.18
N LYS A 138 11.96 -5.15 -10.07
CA LYS A 138 12.05 -6.12 -11.18
C LYS A 138 11.19 -5.71 -12.37
N GLU A 139 10.06 -5.10 -12.10
CA GLU A 139 9.08 -4.70 -13.11
C GLU A 139 9.31 -3.29 -13.65
N CYS A 140 10.01 -2.44 -12.89
CA CYS A 140 10.14 -1.01 -13.15
C CYS A 140 10.85 -0.70 -14.48
N ARG A 141 10.49 0.43 -15.08
CA ARG A 141 11.08 1.00 -16.29
C ARG A 141 11.30 2.49 -16.10
N ASP A 142 12.18 3.07 -16.92
CA ASP A 142 12.36 4.52 -16.97
C ASP A 142 11.02 5.23 -17.24
N ASN A 143 10.78 6.32 -16.51
CA ASN A 143 9.55 7.13 -16.57
C ASN A 143 8.27 6.45 -16.03
N ASP A 144 8.37 5.32 -15.33
CA ASP A 144 7.20 4.74 -14.68
C ASP A 144 6.63 5.64 -13.57
N LEU A 145 5.32 5.54 -13.37
CA LEU A 145 4.61 6.09 -12.24
C LEU A 145 4.26 4.95 -11.28
N VAL A 146 4.79 4.99 -10.06
CA VAL A 146 4.46 4.02 -9.01
C VAL A 146 3.52 4.68 -8.02
N TRP A 147 2.32 4.16 -7.87
CA TRP A 147 1.31 4.69 -6.96
C TRP A 147 1.03 3.69 -5.83
N ILE A 148 1.56 4.02 -4.66
CA ILE A 148 1.50 3.19 -3.45
C ILE A 148 0.28 3.59 -2.63
N HIS A 149 -0.46 2.60 -2.15
CA HIS A 149 -1.66 2.81 -1.37
C HIS A 149 -1.54 2.26 0.05
N ASP A 150 -2.00 3.12 0.95
CA ASP A 150 -2.50 2.82 2.27
C ASP A 150 -1.47 2.51 3.37
N TYR A 151 -1.95 2.43 4.60
CA TYR A 151 -1.16 2.37 5.83
C TYR A 151 -0.30 1.11 5.97
N GLN A 152 -0.50 0.07 5.16
CA GLN A 152 0.34 -1.13 5.21
C GLN A 152 1.68 -0.90 4.48
N LEU A 153 1.78 0.11 3.60
CA LEU A 153 2.93 0.31 2.73
C LEU A 153 3.65 1.65 2.97
N MET A 154 3.59 2.19 4.18
CA MET A 154 4.14 3.52 4.48
C MET A 154 5.68 3.64 4.41
N THR A 155 6.41 2.54 4.56
CA THR A 155 7.89 2.54 4.44
C THR A 155 8.37 2.26 3.03
N LEU A 156 7.50 1.71 2.18
CA LEU A 156 7.78 1.35 0.79
C LEU A 156 8.32 2.51 -0.06
N PRO A 157 7.80 3.76 -0.02
CA PRO A 157 8.30 4.82 -0.91
C PRO A 157 9.81 5.08 -0.73
N ARG A 158 10.28 5.10 0.53
CA ARG A 158 11.70 5.28 0.85
C ARG A 158 12.54 4.08 0.42
N LEU A 159 12.09 2.87 0.72
CA LEU A 159 12.81 1.65 0.35
C LEU A 159 12.93 1.53 -1.18
N LEU A 160 11.86 1.83 -1.90
CA LEU A 160 11.83 1.83 -3.36
C LEU A 160 12.77 2.90 -3.92
N ARG A 161 12.74 4.14 -3.40
CA ARG A 161 13.65 5.21 -3.85
C ARG A 161 15.11 4.79 -3.73
N MET A 162 15.50 4.26 -2.56
CA MET A 162 16.87 3.79 -2.32
C MET A 162 17.29 2.72 -3.34
N LYS A 163 16.39 1.78 -3.68
CA LYS A 163 16.69 0.73 -4.67
C LYS A 163 16.76 1.28 -6.09
N LEU A 164 15.86 2.18 -6.47
CA LEU A 164 15.86 2.83 -7.78
C LEU A 164 17.15 3.61 -8.04
N ASP A 165 17.62 4.36 -7.04
CA ASP A 165 18.86 5.14 -7.13
C ASP A 165 20.08 4.24 -7.37
N LEU A 166 20.10 3.03 -6.77
CA LEU A 166 21.16 2.05 -6.96
C LEU A 166 21.07 1.32 -8.31
N SER A 167 19.87 1.13 -8.85
CA SER A 167 19.64 0.42 -10.12
C SER A 167 19.81 1.31 -11.36
N GLY A 168 19.85 2.62 -11.22
CA GLY A 168 20.09 3.56 -12.31
C GLY A 168 18.86 3.90 -13.18
N PHE A 169 17.66 3.52 -12.73
CA PHE A 169 16.41 3.91 -13.39
C PHE A 169 16.22 5.43 -13.36
N LYS A 170 15.69 5.99 -14.45
CA LYS A 170 15.53 7.43 -14.60
C LYS A 170 14.07 7.86 -14.54
N ASN A 171 13.85 8.99 -13.88
CA ASN A 171 12.57 9.71 -13.87
C ASN A 171 11.35 8.90 -13.38
N VAL A 172 11.56 7.89 -12.52
CA VAL A 172 10.46 7.17 -11.87
C VAL A 172 9.82 8.07 -10.82
N LYS A 173 8.50 8.26 -10.88
CA LYS A 173 7.74 9.05 -9.91
C LYS A 173 7.01 8.14 -8.93
N ILE A 174 7.05 8.50 -7.65
CA ILE A 174 6.41 7.75 -6.58
C ILE A 174 5.29 8.60 -5.99
N GLY A 175 4.05 8.14 -6.11
CA GLY A 175 2.90 8.65 -5.39
C GLY A 175 2.58 7.76 -4.19
N PHE A 176 2.10 8.36 -3.10
CA PHE A 176 1.54 7.66 -1.95
C PHE A 176 0.14 8.20 -1.66
N PHE A 177 -0.83 7.34 -1.39
CA PHE A 177 -2.17 7.76 -0.98
C PHE A 177 -2.60 7.05 0.30
N HIS A 178 -2.99 7.83 1.32
CA HIS A 178 -3.39 7.33 2.63
C HIS A 178 -4.92 7.30 2.74
N HIS A 179 -5.52 6.11 2.85
CA HIS A 179 -6.98 5.94 2.78
C HIS A 179 -7.68 6.07 4.13
N ILE A 180 -6.94 5.89 5.22
CA ILE A 180 -7.50 6.02 6.57
C ILE A 180 -7.28 7.44 7.11
N PRO A 181 -7.93 7.83 8.22
CA PRO A 181 -7.63 9.10 8.87
C PRO A 181 -6.15 9.20 9.23
N PHE A 182 -5.57 10.40 9.19
CA PHE A 182 -4.24 10.65 9.76
C PHE A 182 -4.40 11.35 11.12
N PRO A 183 -3.90 10.76 12.23
CA PRO A 183 -4.17 11.26 13.56
C PRO A 183 -3.38 12.54 13.84
N SER A 184 -3.83 13.32 14.82
CA SER A 184 -3.13 14.51 15.29
C SER A 184 -1.73 14.15 15.78
N SER A 185 -0.81 15.11 15.73
CA SER A 185 0.58 14.87 16.14
C SER A 185 0.73 14.44 17.60
N GLU A 186 -0.22 14.78 18.47
CA GLU A 186 -0.23 14.34 19.88
C GLU A 186 -0.57 12.86 20.03
N VAL A 187 -1.37 12.31 19.12
CA VAL A 187 -1.66 10.87 19.07
C VAL A 187 -0.55 10.15 18.30
N PHE A 188 -0.13 10.68 17.16
CA PHE A 188 0.88 10.05 16.32
C PHE A 188 2.23 9.86 17.02
N ARG A 189 2.65 10.83 17.86
CA ARG A 189 3.92 10.77 18.61
C ARG A 189 4.02 9.61 19.61
N VAL A 190 2.89 8.95 19.91
CA VAL A 190 2.85 7.78 20.79
C VAL A 190 3.52 6.57 20.13
N LEU A 191 3.55 6.51 18.79
CA LEU A 191 4.15 5.43 18.03
C LEU A 191 5.69 5.49 18.10
N PRO A 192 6.39 4.47 18.66
CA PRO A 192 7.85 4.50 18.80
C PRO A 192 8.60 4.67 17.47
N VAL A 193 8.05 4.09 16.40
CA VAL A 193 8.62 4.14 15.03
C VAL A 193 7.98 5.22 14.15
N GLY A 194 7.27 6.18 14.75
CA GLY A 194 6.57 7.24 14.01
C GLY A 194 7.50 8.06 13.10
N ALA A 195 8.72 8.35 13.55
CA ALA A 195 9.71 9.04 12.72
C ALA A 195 10.15 8.21 11.49
N CYS A 196 10.26 6.89 11.63
CA CYS A 196 10.60 5.98 10.52
C CYS A 196 9.47 5.93 9.49
N ILE A 197 8.22 5.87 9.94
CA ILE A 197 7.03 5.90 9.07
C ILE A 197 6.95 7.21 8.29
N LEU A 198 7.09 8.37 8.96
CA LEU A 198 7.06 9.67 8.28
C LEU A 198 8.19 9.77 7.24
N LYS A 199 9.40 9.34 7.59
CA LYS A 199 10.54 9.26 6.66
C LYS A 199 10.28 8.32 5.48
N GLY A 200 9.48 7.28 5.68
CA GLY A 200 8.99 6.39 4.63
C GLY A 200 8.10 7.14 3.63
N ILE A 201 7.06 7.79 4.13
CA ILE A 201 6.05 8.48 3.31
C ILE A 201 6.63 9.67 2.56
N ILE A 202 7.45 10.52 3.21
CA ILE A 202 8.00 11.75 2.60
C ILE A 202 9.03 11.49 1.49
N ALA A 203 9.40 10.23 1.23
CA ALA A 203 10.22 9.89 0.06
C ALA A 203 9.40 9.82 -1.25
N ALA A 204 8.07 9.86 -1.16
CA ALA A 204 7.18 10.03 -2.30
C ALA A 204 7.26 11.47 -2.87
N ASP A 205 7.04 11.61 -4.17
CA ASP A 205 6.93 12.89 -4.87
C ASP A 205 5.59 13.58 -4.59
N LEU A 206 4.51 12.79 -4.51
CA LEU A 206 3.16 13.23 -4.21
C LEU A 206 2.52 12.35 -3.12
N ILE A 207 1.94 12.99 -2.12
CA ILE A 207 1.24 12.36 -1.01
C ILE A 207 -0.21 12.86 -1.02
N GLY A 208 -1.15 11.93 -1.08
CA GLY A 208 -2.58 12.22 -1.11
C GLY A 208 -3.30 11.80 0.17
N PHE A 209 -4.28 12.61 0.57
CA PHE A 209 -5.23 12.32 1.65
C PHE A 209 -6.66 12.62 1.20
N HIS A 210 -7.65 12.01 1.85
CA HIS A 210 -9.06 12.30 1.56
C HIS A 210 -9.51 13.70 1.98
N THR A 211 -9.05 14.19 3.14
CA THR A 211 -9.47 15.50 3.67
C THR A 211 -8.30 16.38 4.04
N TYR A 212 -8.56 17.69 4.09
CA TYR A 212 -7.58 18.69 4.48
C TYR A 212 -7.05 18.44 5.90
N GLU A 213 -7.90 18.01 6.83
CA GLU A 213 -7.52 17.75 8.22
C GLU A 213 -6.44 16.67 8.31
N TYR A 214 -6.56 15.59 7.54
CA TYR A 214 -5.58 14.50 7.53
C TYR A 214 -4.24 15.00 7.00
N GLY A 215 -4.23 15.72 5.88
CA GLY A 215 -3.03 16.34 5.33
C GLY A 215 -2.38 17.33 6.31
N ARG A 216 -3.18 18.16 6.98
CA ARG A 216 -2.71 19.11 8.00
C ARG A 216 -2.07 18.39 9.19
N HIS A 217 -2.68 17.30 9.67
CA HIS A 217 -2.12 16.51 10.76
C HIS A 217 -0.80 15.83 10.36
N PHE A 218 -0.72 15.29 9.15
CA PHE A 218 0.52 14.75 8.60
C PHE A 218 1.65 15.79 8.55
N LEU A 219 1.36 16.99 8.05
CA LEU A 219 2.33 18.10 8.00
C LEU A 219 2.79 18.51 9.41
N SER A 220 1.86 18.59 10.37
CA SER A 220 2.18 18.87 11.79
C SER A 220 3.10 17.79 12.39
N SER A 221 2.81 16.51 12.11
CA SER A 221 3.64 15.39 12.56
C SER A 221 5.04 15.42 11.93
N CYS A 222 5.15 15.73 10.63
CA CYS A 222 6.45 15.92 9.97
C CYS A 222 7.27 17.05 10.62
N ASN A 223 6.63 18.18 10.91
CA ASN A 223 7.30 19.30 11.55
C ASN A 223 7.79 18.96 12.97
N ARG A 224 6.94 18.35 13.79
CA ARG A 224 7.24 18.10 15.21
C ARG A 224 8.19 16.93 15.44
N LEU A 225 8.06 15.84 14.67
CA LEU A 225 8.86 14.64 14.88
C LEU A 225 10.17 14.63 14.08
N LEU A 226 10.20 15.29 12.92
CA LEU A 226 11.38 15.30 12.04
C LEU A 226 12.07 16.66 11.97
N SER A 227 11.53 17.69 12.62
CA SER A 227 12.03 19.07 12.56
C SER A 227 12.13 19.61 11.13
N LEU A 228 11.27 19.14 10.24
CA LEU A 228 11.25 19.55 8.83
C LEU A 228 10.39 20.79 8.62
N ALA A 229 10.84 21.65 7.70
CA ALA A 229 10.06 22.79 7.25
C ALA A 229 8.86 22.31 6.42
N THR A 230 7.66 22.70 6.83
CA THR A 230 6.42 22.37 6.12
C THR A 230 5.70 23.63 5.66
N SER A 231 4.97 23.50 4.56
CA SER A 231 3.98 24.46 4.09
C SER A 231 2.63 23.75 3.96
N PRO A 232 1.51 24.46 3.73
CA PRO A 232 0.20 23.83 3.57
C PRO A 232 0.12 22.74 2.50
N THR A 233 1.05 22.69 1.54
CA THR A 233 1.01 21.78 0.39
C THR A 233 2.31 21.02 0.16
N MET A 234 3.31 21.11 1.05
CA MET A 234 4.59 20.41 0.85
C MET A 234 5.40 20.26 2.13
N VAL A 235 6.25 19.23 2.16
CA VAL A 235 7.34 19.03 3.13
C VAL A 235 8.67 19.16 2.39
N ARG A 236 9.59 19.97 2.91
CA ARG A 236 10.97 20.04 2.38
C ARG A 236 11.85 19.11 3.19
N VAL A 237 12.38 18.08 2.54
CA VAL A 237 13.28 17.09 3.14
C VAL A 237 14.71 17.64 3.13
N SER A 238 15.52 17.22 4.11
CA SER A 238 16.88 17.75 4.33
C SER A 238 17.86 17.51 3.17
N ASP A 239 17.59 16.51 2.32
CA ASP A 239 18.37 16.19 1.12
C ASP A 239 17.99 17.06 -0.10
N GLY A 240 17.04 17.97 0.06
CA GLY A 240 16.53 18.84 -1.01
C GLY A 240 15.28 18.30 -1.71
N HIS A 241 14.85 17.07 -1.42
CA HIS A 241 13.60 16.52 -1.95
C HIS A 241 12.39 17.31 -1.44
N ILE A 242 11.38 17.44 -2.30
CA ILE A 242 10.13 18.12 -1.98
C ILE A 242 8.99 17.12 -2.15
N ALA A 243 8.42 16.69 -1.02
CA ALA A 243 7.23 15.86 -1.01
C ALA A 243 5.99 16.78 -1.05
N ARG A 244 5.23 16.72 -2.15
CA ARG A 244 3.99 17.50 -2.29
C ARG A 244 2.86 16.80 -1.56
N VAL A 245 2.00 17.57 -0.90
CA VAL A 245 0.81 17.07 -0.20
C VAL A 245 -0.43 17.65 -0.87
N GLY A 246 -1.35 16.78 -1.26
CA GLY A 246 -2.61 17.14 -1.91
C GLY A 246 -3.82 16.43 -1.30
N ILE A 247 -5.01 16.99 -1.55
CA ILE A 247 -6.28 16.48 -1.04
C ILE A 247 -7.09 15.95 -2.23
N TYR A 248 -7.38 14.65 -2.21
CA TYR A 248 -8.11 13.95 -3.28
C TYR A 248 -9.16 13.04 -2.64
N PRO A 249 -10.40 13.53 -2.42
CA PRO A 249 -11.48 12.72 -1.89
C PRO A 249 -11.83 11.60 -2.89
N ILE A 250 -11.93 10.37 -2.40
CA ILE A 250 -12.28 9.23 -3.25
C ILE A 250 -13.79 9.20 -3.50
N GLY A 251 -14.17 8.85 -4.73
CA GLY A 251 -15.55 8.64 -5.13
C GLY A 251 -15.83 7.16 -5.44
N ILE A 252 -16.99 6.92 -6.05
CA ILE A 252 -17.39 5.61 -6.59
C ILE A 252 -17.72 5.74 -8.08
N ASP A 253 -17.76 4.61 -8.78
CA ASP A 253 -18.43 4.50 -10.08
C ASP A 253 -19.94 4.30 -9.81
N PRO A 254 -20.81 5.27 -10.13
CA PRO A 254 -22.24 5.17 -9.83
C PRO A 254 -23.00 4.28 -10.81
N ASP A 255 -22.48 4.06 -12.03
CA ASP A 255 -23.22 3.39 -13.11
C ASP A 255 -23.72 1.99 -12.72
N PRO A 256 -22.90 1.10 -12.10
CA PRO A 256 -23.37 -0.23 -11.71
C PRO A 256 -24.51 -0.23 -10.68
N PHE A 257 -24.62 0.83 -9.87
CA PHE A 257 -25.70 0.97 -8.90
C PHE A 257 -26.99 1.44 -9.56
N ILE A 258 -26.87 2.30 -10.58
CA ILE A 258 -28.00 2.77 -11.38
C ILE A 258 -28.57 1.60 -12.18
N ASP A 259 -27.71 0.87 -12.89
CA ASP A 259 -28.11 -0.29 -13.69
C ASP A 259 -28.78 -1.38 -12.85
N ALA A 260 -28.37 -1.53 -11.59
CA ALA A 260 -28.96 -2.50 -10.67
C ALA A 260 -30.41 -2.15 -10.25
N LEU A 261 -30.85 -0.90 -10.39
CA LEU A 261 -32.24 -0.51 -10.14
C LEU A 261 -33.20 -1.00 -11.22
N ASP A 262 -32.67 -1.21 -12.43
CA ASP A 262 -33.44 -1.68 -13.60
C ASP A 262 -33.43 -3.21 -13.74
N LEU A 263 -32.75 -3.92 -12.83
CA LEU A 263 -32.78 -5.38 -12.77
C LEU A 263 -34.13 -5.87 -12.18
N PRO A 264 -34.78 -6.87 -12.81
CA PRO A 264 -36.10 -7.37 -12.40
C PRO A 264 -36.11 -8.12 -11.06
#